data_AF-A0A7S0YN55-F1
#
_entry.id   AF-A0A7S0YN55-F1
#
_cell.length_a   1.000
_cell.length_b   1.000
_cell.length_c   1.000
_cell.angle_alpha   90.00
_cell.angle_beta   90.00
_cell.angle_gamma   90.00
#
_symmetry.space_group_name_H-M   'P 1'
#
loop_
_entity.id
_entity.type
_entity.pdbx_description
1 polymer ?
#
loop_
_entity_poly.entity_id
_entity_poly.type
_entity_poly.pdbx_seq_one_letter_code
_entity_poly.pdbx_strand_id
1 'polypeptide(L)'
;HAGVEDGERLLERVQAAGVHPPLRMYQGLMQVAVFAANAGGGESAFPECEKILDRVQSGGEKPSHRMFAAAMAVLAEEARRGRASVADGFRIMQRLEDSHGQGGFA
;
A
#
# COMPACT_ATOMS: atom_id res chain seq x y z
N HIS A 1 -5.04 9.14 18.37
CA HIS A 1 -4.86 8.03 17.43
C HIS A 1 -4.09 8.57 16.23
N ALA A 2 -2.99 7.94 15.82
CA ALA A 2 -2.33 8.30 14.57
C ALA A 2 -2.95 7.47 13.42
N GLY A 3 -3.35 8.13 12.34
CA GLY A 3 -3.96 7.51 11.16
C GLY A 3 -3.02 7.43 9.96
N VAL A 4 -3.54 6.95 8.81
CA VAL A 4 -2.80 6.92 7.54
C VAL A 4 -2.36 8.34 7.14
N GLU A 5 -3.26 9.32 7.27
CA GLU A 5 -2.97 10.73 7.00
C GLU A 5 -1.78 11.28 7.79
N ASP A 6 -1.63 10.89 9.05
CA ASP A 6 -0.51 11.35 9.89
C ASP A 6 0.82 10.79 9.40
N GLY A 7 0.81 9.54 8.93
CA GLY A 7 1.98 8.94 8.32
C GLY A 7 2.28 9.49 6.92
N GLU A 8 1.27 9.86 6.14
CA GLU A 8 1.46 10.56 4.85
C GLU A 8 2.12 11.92 5.07
N ARG A 9 1.64 12.70 6.04
CA ARG A 9 2.25 13.97 6.44
C ARG A 9 3.70 13.79 6.89
N LEU A 10 4.02 12.67 7.56
CA LEU A 10 5.40 12.36 7.93
C LEU A 10 6.27 12.10 6.69
N LEU A 11 5.79 11.33 5.70
CA LEU A 11 6.52 11.12 4.44
C LEU A 11 6.77 12.42 3.70
N GLU A 12 5.75 13.28 3.59
CA GLU A 12 5.86 14.58 2.93
C GLU A 12 6.92 15.46 3.59
N ARG A 13 6.97 15.47 4.93
CA ARG A 13 8.01 16.20 5.67
C ARG A 13 9.41 15.65 5.43
N VAL A 14 9.57 14.33 5.36
CA VAL A 14 10.87 13.70 5.04
C VAL A 14 11.31 14.07 3.63
N GLN A 15 10.40 14.02 2.66
CA GLN A 15 10.69 14.40 1.27
C GLN A 15 10.98 15.90 1.13
N ALA A 16 10.23 16.77 1.81
CA ALA A 16 10.46 18.21 1.82
C ALA A 16 11.82 18.59 2.44
N ALA A 17 12.36 17.74 3.32
CA ALA A 17 13.72 17.88 3.83
C ALA A 17 14.81 17.37 2.86
N GLY A 18 14.45 16.98 1.63
CA GLY A 18 15.37 16.44 0.63
C GLY A 18 15.81 15.00 0.91
N VAL A 19 15.17 14.31 1.84
CA VAL A 19 15.50 12.93 2.21
C VAL A 19 14.56 11.97 1.50
N HIS A 20 15.11 10.95 0.84
CA HIS A 20 14.31 9.88 0.27
C HIS A 20 13.79 8.97 1.40
N PRO A 21 12.46 8.79 1.57
CA PRO A 21 11.94 7.91 2.60
C PRO A 21 12.34 6.46 2.29
N PRO A 22 12.95 5.72 3.23
CA PRO A 22 13.31 4.33 2.99
C PRO A 22 12.07 3.44 2.93
N LEU A 23 12.15 2.31 2.19
CA LEU A 23 11.07 1.32 2.04
C LEU A 23 10.34 0.97 3.35
N ARG A 24 11.08 0.85 4.46
CA ARG A 24 10.52 0.54 5.78
C ARG A 24 9.45 1.52 6.26
N MET A 25 9.52 2.79 5.85
CA MET A 25 8.49 3.78 6.19
C MET A 25 7.18 3.51 5.46
N TYR A 26 7.25 3.19 4.17
CA TYR A 26 6.08 2.79 3.38
C TYR A 26 5.47 1.48 3.89
N GLN A 27 6.30 0.52 4.33
CA GLN A 27 5.82 -0.70 4.99
C GLN A 27 5.08 -0.40 6.29
N GLY A 28 5.57 0.57 7.09
CA GLY A 28 4.87 1.04 8.28
C GLY A 28 3.51 1.65 7.96
N LEU A 29 3.43 2.49 6.92
CA LEU A 29 2.15 3.04 6.45
C LEU A 29 1.18 1.97 5.98
N MET A 30 1.67 0.96 5.27
CA MET A 30 0.84 -0.16 4.83
C MET A 30 0.26 -0.91 6.03
N GLN A 31 1.01 -1.05 7.13
CA GLN A 31 0.48 -1.64 8.36
C GLN A 31 -0.61 -0.77 9.00
N VAL A 32 -0.44 0.56 8.99
CA VAL A 32 -1.47 1.48 9.49
C VAL A 32 -2.76 1.35 8.66
N ALA A 33 -2.66 1.23 7.33
CA ALA A 33 -3.83 0.97 6.48
C ALA A 33 -4.51 -0.37 6.81
N VAL A 34 -3.74 -1.44 7.06
CA VAL A 34 -4.28 -2.74 7.54
C VAL A 34 -5.02 -2.58 8.88
N PHE A 35 -4.46 -1.84 9.84
CA PHE A 35 -5.13 -1.60 11.11
C PHE A 35 -6.41 -0.77 10.95
N ALA A 36 -6.39 0.25 10.09
CA ALA A 36 -7.57 1.08 9.79
C ALA A 36 -8.68 0.24 9.14
N ALA A 37 -8.34 -0.61 8.16
CA ALA A 37 -9.26 -1.57 7.57
C ALA A 37 -9.88 -2.46 8.65
N ASN A 38 -9.07 -3.09 9.50
CA ASN A 38 -9.57 -3.99 10.55
C ASN A 38 -10.43 -3.29 11.63
N ALA A 39 -10.19 -2.00 11.91
CA ALA A 39 -10.91 -1.27 12.95
C ALA A 39 -12.40 -1.04 12.65
N GLY A 40 -12.87 -1.27 11.42
CA GLY A 40 -14.30 -1.26 11.13
C GLY A 40 -14.93 0.11 10.89
N GLY A 41 -14.26 1.18 11.30
CA GLY A 41 -14.73 2.55 11.16
C GLY A 41 -14.12 3.27 9.97
N GLY A 42 -14.94 4.08 9.29
CA GLY A 42 -14.48 5.04 8.28
C GLY A 42 -14.56 4.55 6.83
N GLU A 43 -13.88 5.32 5.98
CA GLU A 43 -13.75 5.08 4.54
C GLU A 43 -12.93 3.82 4.25
N SER A 44 -12.99 3.34 3.01
CA SER A 44 -12.20 2.19 2.59
C SER A 44 -10.72 2.52 2.70
N ALA A 45 -9.91 1.64 3.32
CA ALA A 45 -8.46 1.81 3.41
C ALA A 45 -7.70 1.29 2.17
N PHE A 46 -8.42 0.73 1.18
CA PHE A 46 -7.82 0.14 -0.02
C PHE A 46 -7.19 1.19 -0.96
N PRO A 47 -7.83 2.34 -1.25
CA PRO A 47 -7.22 3.40 -2.05
C PRO A 47 -5.88 3.90 -1.47
N GLU A 48 -5.75 3.94 -0.15
CA GLU A 48 -4.51 4.31 0.55
C GLU A 48 -3.40 3.27 0.28
N CYS A 49 -3.74 1.98 0.28
CA CYS A 49 -2.79 0.94 -0.10
C CYS A 49 -2.29 1.12 -1.54
N GLU A 50 -3.17 1.45 -2.49
CA GLU A 50 -2.79 1.70 -3.89
C GLU A 50 -1.86 2.91 -4.00
N LYS A 51 -2.19 4.03 -3.32
CA LYS A 51 -1.33 5.23 -3.26
C LYS A 51 0.05 4.92 -2.70
N ILE A 52 0.14 4.10 -1.65
CA ILE A 52 1.43 3.72 -1.05
C ILE A 52 2.26 2.90 -2.06
N LEU A 53 1.65 1.96 -2.78
CA LEU A 53 2.34 1.17 -3.81
C LEU A 53 2.82 2.06 -4.97
N ASP A 54 1.98 2.98 -5.44
CA ASP A 54 2.32 3.95 -6.49
C ASP A 54 3.51 4.82 -6.09
N ARG A 55 3.54 5.27 -4.82
CA ARG A 55 4.59 6.15 -4.31
C ARG A 55 5.93 5.44 -4.17
N VAL A 56 5.93 4.16 -3.76
CA VAL A 56 7.15 3.34 -3.75
C VAL A 56 7.69 3.17 -5.17
N GLN A 57 6.83 2.81 -6.12
CA GLN A 57 7.23 2.66 -7.53
C GLN A 57 7.74 3.97 -8.14
N SER A 58 7.05 5.08 -7.89
CA SER A 58 7.45 6.42 -8.36
C SER A 58 8.75 6.91 -7.73
N GLY A 59 9.09 6.40 -6.53
CA GLY A 59 10.37 6.62 -5.86
C GLY A 59 11.53 5.84 -6.47
N GLY A 60 11.30 4.99 -7.48
CA GLY A 60 12.30 4.10 -8.08
C GLY A 60 12.56 2.84 -7.25
N GLU A 61 11.84 2.65 -6.15
CA GLU A 61 11.90 1.44 -5.35
C GLU A 61 10.86 0.42 -5.82
N LYS A 62 11.15 -0.87 -5.65
CA LYS A 62 10.18 -1.93 -5.94
C LYS A 62 9.36 -2.25 -4.68
N PRO A 63 8.02 -2.23 -4.74
CA PRO A 63 7.21 -2.70 -3.63
C PRO A 63 7.55 -4.15 -3.31
N SER A 64 7.63 -4.48 -2.01
CA SER A 64 7.96 -5.84 -1.60
C SER A 64 6.73 -6.75 -1.63
N HIS A 65 6.94 -8.07 -1.72
CA HIS A 65 5.87 -9.06 -1.57
C HIS A 65 5.03 -8.84 -0.31
N ARG A 66 5.65 -8.38 0.79
CA ARG A 66 4.95 -8.10 2.05
C ARG A 66 3.96 -6.94 1.92
N MET A 67 4.27 -5.94 1.08
CA MET A 67 3.36 -4.82 0.82
C MET A 67 2.15 -5.27 0.01
N PHE A 68 2.35 -6.08 -1.03
CA PHE A 68 1.25 -6.66 -1.80
C PHE A 68 0.37 -7.58 -0.95
N ALA A 69 0.97 -8.42 -0.10
CA ALA A 69 0.22 -9.26 0.83
C ALA A 69 -0.64 -8.43 1.80
N ALA A 70 -0.12 -7.30 2.28
CA ALA A 70 -0.87 -6.39 3.14
C ALA A 70 -2.03 -5.69 2.40
N ALA A 71 -1.82 -5.26 1.15
CA ALA A 71 -2.89 -4.71 0.31
C ALA A 71 -3.99 -5.74 0.05
N MET A 72 -3.63 -7.00 -0.22
CA MET A 72 -4.59 -8.11 -0.35
C MET A 72 -5.36 -8.37 0.95
N ALA A 73 -4.72 -8.25 2.12
CA ALA A 73 -5.38 -8.39 3.40
C ALA A 73 -6.42 -7.28 3.64
N VAL A 74 -6.07 -6.02 3.32
CA VAL A 74 -7.03 -4.90 3.36
C VAL A 74 -8.20 -5.17 2.41
N LEU A 75 -7.90 -5.56 1.17
CA LEU A 75 -8.91 -5.84 0.17
C LEU A 75 -9.88 -6.96 0.59
N ALA A 76 -9.37 -8.03 1.20
CA ALA A 76 -10.21 -9.10 1.72
C ALA A 76 -11.18 -8.60 2.81
N GLU A 77 -10.69 -7.74 3.72
CA GLU A 77 -11.51 -7.16 4.78
C GLU A 77 -12.54 -6.16 4.24
N GLU A 78 -12.17 -5.36 3.24
CA GLU A 78 -13.07 -4.43 2.56
C GLU A 78 -14.12 -5.17 1.72
N ALA A 79 -13.74 -6.27 1.05
CA ALA A 79 -14.66 -7.13 0.31
C ALA A 79 -15.68 -7.80 1.25
N ARG A 80 -15.25 -8.23 2.43
CA ARG A 80 -16.14 -8.75 3.49
C ARG A 80 -17.23 -7.74 3.89
N ARG A 81 -16.97 -6.44 3.70
CA ARG A 81 -17.89 -5.33 4.00
C ARG A 81 -18.63 -4.81 2.76
N GLY A 82 -18.44 -5.42 1.60
CA GLY A 82 -19.04 -4.99 0.34
C GLY A 82 -18.44 -3.71 -0.24
N ARG A 83 -17.21 -3.35 0.15
CA ARG A 83 -16.51 -2.13 -0.31
C ARG A 83 -15.38 -2.40 -1.31
N ALA A 84 -15.05 -3.66 -1.55
CA ALA A 84 -14.11 -4.09 -2.57
C ALA A 84 -14.63 -5.31 -3.32
N SER A 85 -14.07 -5.55 -4.50
CA SER A 85 -14.47 -6.63 -5.41
C SER A 85 -13.30 -7.57 -5.73
N VAL A 86 -13.62 -8.72 -6.32
CA VAL A 86 -12.59 -9.65 -6.84
C VAL A 86 -11.74 -9.00 -7.94
N ALA A 87 -12.32 -8.08 -8.73
CA ALA A 87 -11.59 -7.36 -9.78
C ALA A 87 -10.47 -6.50 -9.20
N ASP A 88 -10.67 -5.92 -8.01
CA ASP A 88 -9.64 -5.17 -7.30
C ASP A 88 -8.49 -6.09 -6.89
N GLY A 89 -8.79 -7.34 -6.51
CA GLY A 89 -7.76 -8.34 -6.18
C GLY A 89 -6.90 -8.71 -7.37
N PHE A 90 -7.51 -8.88 -8.56
CA PHE A 90 -6.76 -9.10 -9.80
C PHE A 90 -5.85 -7.93 -10.15
N ARG A 91 -6.27 -6.68 -9.89
CA ARG A 91 -5.44 -5.50 -10.12
C ARG A 91 -4.17 -5.52 -9.26
N ILE A 92 -4.28 -5.90 -7.99
CA ILE A 92 -3.12 -6.05 -7.09
C ILE A 92 -2.18 -7.16 -7.55
N MET A 93 -2.72 -8.30 -8.00
CA MET A 93 -1.93 -9.42 -8.54
C MET A 93 -1.19 -9.04 -9.82
N GLN A 94 -1.85 -8.36 -10.75
CA GLN A 94 -1.22 -7.87 -11.98
C GLN A 94 -0.07 -6.92 -11.66
N ARG A 95 -0.25 -6.00 -10.70
CA ARG A 95 0.83 -5.09 -10.27
C ARG A 95 2.01 -5.84 -9.64
N LEU A 96 1.74 -6.92 -8.90
CA LEU A 96 2.79 -7.78 -8.38
C LEU A 96 3.57 -8.43 -9.54
N GLU A 97 2.88 -9.02 -10.51
CA GLU A 97 3.50 -9.61 -11.70
C GLU A 97 4.35 -8.58 -12.46
N ASP A 98 3.83 -7.39 -12.72
CA ASP A 98 4.55 -6.32 -13.42
C ASP A 98 5.80 -5.86 -12.65
N SER A 99 5.73 -5.80 -11.32
CA SER A 99 6.87 -5.38 -10.47
C SER A 99 8.01 -6.40 -10.42
N HIS A 100 7.72 -7.68 -10.67
CA HIS A 100 8.68 -8.79 -10.62
C HIS A 100 9.06 -9.35 -12.01
N GLY A 101 8.21 -9.15 -13.02
CA GLY A 101 8.33 -9.70 -14.37
C GLY A 101 9.42 -9.09 -15.26
N GLN A 102 10.12 -8.05 -14.80
CA GLN A 102 11.29 -7.52 -15.51
C GLN A 102 12.61 -8.25 -15.17
N GLY A 103 12.58 -9.27 -14.32
CA GLY A 103 13.66 -10.25 -14.18
C GLY A 103 13.36 -11.46 -15.04
N GLY A 104 13.50 -11.33 -16.36
CA GLY A 104 13.36 -12.46 -17.27
C GLY A 104 14.25 -13.61 -16.83
N PHE A 105 13.66 -14.81 -16.74
CA PHE A 105 14.40 -16.05 -16.90
C PHE A 105 14.92 -16.05 -18.34
N ALA A 106 16.05 -15.40 -18.57
CA ALA A 106 16.84 -15.46 -19.79
C ALA A 106 18.20 -16.08 -19.46
#